data_AF-A0A5M9QMA7-F1
#
_entry.id   AF-A0A5M9QMA7-F1
#
_cell.length_a   1.000
_cell.length_b   1.000
_cell.length_c   1.000
_cell.angle_alpha   90.00
_cell.angle_beta   90.00
_cell.angle_gamma   90.00
#
_symmetry.space_group_name_H-M   'P 1'
#
loop_
_entity.id
_entity.type
_entity.pdbx_description
1 polymer ?
#
loop_
_entity_poly.entity_id
_entity_poly.type
_entity_poly.pdbx_seq_one_letter_code
_entity_poly.pdbx_strand_id
1 'polypeptide(L)'
;MDMQELVKKHIKFTSQGDFIRSVKTLKARYNLSDSEAEAFANSNEMEHIKLMKSKFTHKQSSAKRQGIKFGFKNFEEFYYWYEAQGDRCHYCNTEFALLKKVFAKELLDSKKFNSTPHMERKDSNAGYSVDNCVLACSLCNNAKSDMTNDKNFKTYFGEAIGKFVADLYSGIITNK
;
A
#
# COMPACT_ATOMS: atom_id res chain seq x y z
N MET A 1 20.47 19.80 2.87
CA MET A 1 19.92 18.82 3.86
C MET A 1 19.85 17.46 3.20
N ASP A 2 20.06 16.35 3.91
CA ASP A 2 19.95 15.03 3.28
C ASP A 2 18.51 14.71 2.84
N MET A 3 18.34 13.95 1.77
CA MET A 3 17.04 13.60 1.20
C MET A 3 16.18 12.82 2.21
N GLN A 4 16.77 11.91 2.98
CA GLN A 4 16.02 11.11 3.96
C GLN A 4 15.53 11.97 5.13
N GLU A 5 16.31 12.96 5.56
CA GLU A 5 15.85 13.94 6.56
C GLU A 5 14.69 14.78 6.03
N LEU A 6 14.78 15.21 4.77
CA LEU A 6 13.74 15.99 4.11
C LEU A 6 12.43 15.19 3.98
N VAL A 7 12.51 13.93 3.59
CA VAL A 7 11.38 12.98 3.55
C VAL A 7 10.72 12.84 4.91
N LYS A 8 11.50 12.58 5.97
CA LYS A 8 10.96 12.46 7.34
C LYS A 8 10.24 13.73 7.79
N LYS A 9 10.85 14.90 7.56
CA LYS A 9 10.22 16.20 7.86
C LYS A 9 8.94 16.41 7.06
N HIS A 10 8.91 15.97 5.80
CA HIS A 10 7.75 16.10 4.94
C HIS A 10 6.58 15.21 5.36
N ILE A 11 6.84 13.94 5.69
CA ILE A 11 5.84 13.00 6.23
C ILE A 11 5.20 13.56 7.51
N LYS A 12 6.04 14.05 8.44
CA LYS A 12 5.57 14.67 9.68
C LYS A 12 4.71 15.90 9.42
N PHE A 13 5.12 16.75 8.48
CA PHE A 13 4.32 17.91 8.07
C PHE A 13 2.97 17.52 7.47
N THR A 14 2.94 16.56 6.54
CA THR A 14 1.71 16.06 5.89
C THR A 14 0.74 15.41 6.88
N SER A 15 1.23 15.00 8.05
CA SER A 15 0.40 14.46 9.14
C SER A 15 -0.34 15.53 9.93
N GLN A 16 0.14 16.78 9.88
CA GLN A 16 -0.45 17.93 10.57
C GLN A 16 -1.51 18.65 9.71
N GLY A 17 -1.66 18.28 8.44
CA GLY A 17 -2.65 18.88 7.56
C GLY A 17 -2.38 18.59 6.08
N ASP A 18 -2.05 19.65 5.34
CA ASP A 18 -1.94 19.64 3.89
C ASP A 18 -0.71 18.90 3.36
N PHE A 19 -0.82 18.45 2.12
CA PHE A 19 0.30 17.97 1.32
C PHE A 19 0.80 19.11 0.42
N ILE A 20 2.04 19.55 0.62
CA ILE A 20 2.67 20.62 -0.19
C ILE A 20 3.63 20.01 -1.19
N ARG A 21 3.66 20.53 -2.41
CA ARG A 21 4.60 20.08 -3.45
C ARG A 21 5.19 21.19 -4.30
N SER A 22 4.73 22.43 -4.12
CA SER A 22 5.24 23.54 -4.91
C SER A 22 6.68 23.84 -4.48
N VAL A 23 7.58 24.04 -5.45
CA VAL A 23 8.98 24.38 -5.19
C VAL A 23 9.09 25.57 -4.24
N LYS A 24 8.31 26.63 -4.50
CA LYS A 24 8.26 27.83 -3.65
C LYS A 24 7.91 27.53 -2.19
N THR A 25 6.88 26.71 -1.94
CA THR A 25 6.45 26.39 -0.57
C THR A 25 7.44 25.44 0.11
N LEU A 26 7.99 24.46 -0.61
CA LEU A 26 9.02 23.55 -0.10
C LEU A 26 10.28 24.31 0.31
N LYS A 27 10.76 25.21 -0.56
CA LYS A 27 11.90 26.09 -0.32
C LYS A 27 11.75 26.87 0.99
N ALA A 28 10.63 27.58 1.12
CA ALA A 28 10.35 28.37 2.32
C ALA A 28 10.18 27.50 3.58
N ARG A 29 9.49 26.35 3.46
CA ARG A 29 9.17 25.49 4.60
C ARG A 29 10.39 24.79 5.19
N TYR A 30 11.32 24.38 4.34
CA TYR A 30 12.47 23.55 4.71
C TYR A 30 13.81 24.29 4.59
N ASN A 31 13.79 25.59 4.26
CA ASN A 31 14.97 26.42 4.05
C ASN A 31 15.96 25.80 3.04
N LEU A 32 15.43 25.42 1.88
CA LEU A 32 16.20 24.79 0.80
C LEU A 32 16.69 25.84 -0.20
N SER A 33 17.71 25.50 -0.98
CA SER A 33 17.98 26.21 -2.23
C SER A 33 16.88 25.93 -3.27
N ASP A 34 16.85 26.71 -4.36
CA ASP A 34 15.94 26.42 -5.48
C ASP A 34 16.19 25.02 -6.06
N SER A 35 17.45 24.66 -6.27
CA SER A 35 17.84 23.35 -6.81
C SER A 35 17.47 22.19 -5.88
N GLU A 36 17.63 22.34 -4.56
CA GLU A 36 17.22 21.33 -3.58
C GLU A 36 15.69 21.15 -3.55
N ALA A 37 14.94 22.26 -3.61
CA ALA A 37 13.49 22.22 -3.61
C ALA A 37 12.93 21.60 -4.92
N GLU A 38 13.52 21.91 -6.07
CA GLU A 38 13.19 21.30 -7.36
C GLU A 38 13.50 19.81 -7.38
N ALA A 39 14.69 19.42 -6.89
CA ALA A 39 15.07 18.02 -6.81
C ALA A 39 14.10 17.22 -5.94
N PHE A 40 13.71 17.74 -4.78
CA PHE A 40 12.75 17.07 -3.92
C PHE A 40 11.34 17.03 -4.52
N ALA A 41 10.86 18.13 -5.09
CA ALA A 41 9.53 18.20 -5.69
C ALA A 41 9.31 17.17 -6.82
N ASN A 42 10.38 16.84 -7.55
CA ASN A 42 10.37 15.91 -8.68
C ASN A 42 10.90 14.51 -8.32
N SER A 43 11.18 14.25 -7.05
CA SER A 43 11.75 12.99 -6.58
C SER A 43 10.73 11.84 -6.57
N ASN A 44 11.23 10.61 -6.65
CA ASN A 44 10.40 9.42 -6.48
C ASN A 44 9.80 9.35 -5.07
N GLU A 45 10.53 9.86 -4.08
CA GLU A 45 10.11 9.95 -2.69
C GLU A 45 8.88 10.84 -2.55
N MET A 46 8.84 11.99 -3.23
CA MET A 46 7.67 12.88 -3.23
C MET A 46 6.44 12.23 -3.86
N GLU A 47 6.60 11.54 -4.99
CA GLU A 47 5.50 10.82 -5.63
C GLU A 47 5.03 9.62 -4.78
N HIS A 48 5.93 8.96 -4.06
CA HIS A 48 5.59 7.90 -3.11
C HIS A 48 4.81 8.44 -1.90
N ILE A 49 5.24 9.54 -1.29
CA ILE A 49 4.52 10.19 -0.17
C ILE A 49 3.12 10.61 -0.62
N LYS A 50 2.99 11.18 -1.82
CA LYS A 50 1.70 11.55 -2.43
C LYS A 50 0.79 10.33 -2.60
N LEU A 51 1.31 9.23 -3.13
CA LEU A 51 0.57 7.98 -3.29
C LEU A 51 0.10 7.44 -1.93
N MET A 52 0.97 7.43 -0.92
CA MET A 52 0.63 6.98 0.43
C MET A 52 -0.43 7.87 1.07
N LYS A 53 -0.34 9.20 0.90
CA LYS A 53 -1.33 10.14 1.42
C LYS A 53 -2.70 9.90 0.78
N SER A 54 -2.73 9.64 -0.54
CA SER A 54 -3.96 9.27 -1.25
C SER A 54 -4.56 7.96 -0.72
N LYS A 55 -3.74 6.92 -0.49
CA LYS A 55 -4.20 5.66 0.11
C LYS A 55 -4.78 5.87 1.51
N PHE A 56 -4.11 6.66 2.35
CA PHE A 56 -4.56 6.99 3.69
C PHE A 56 -5.93 7.68 3.68
N THR A 57 -6.06 8.78 2.94
CA THR A 57 -7.30 9.58 2.90
C THR A 57 -8.46 8.81 2.28
N HIS A 58 -8.20 8.06 1.20
CA HIS A 58 -9.20 7.20 0.58
C HIS A 58 -9.71 6.15 1.56
N LYS A 59 -8.79 5.45 2.25
CA LYS A 59 -9.20 4.41 3.18
C LYS A 59 -9.91 4.98 4.40
N GLN A 60 -9.41 6.06 5.00
CA GLN A 60 -10.06 6.73 6.12
C GLN A 60 -11.50 7.11 5.77
N SER A 61 -11.70 7.70 4.58
CA SER A 61 -13.02 8.08 4.08
C SER A 61 -13.90 6.86 3.84
N SER A 62 -13.35 5.79 3.26
CA SER A 62 -14.07 4.54 3.00
C SER A 62 -14.51 3.86 4.30
N ALA A 63 -13.63 3.77 5.28
CA ALA A 63 -13.93 3.21 6.60
C ALA A 63 -15.04 4.01 7.30
N LYS A 64 -14.97 5.34 7.27
CA LYS A 64 -16.02 6.22 7.79
C LYS A 64 -17.38 5.95 7.13
N ARG A 65 -17.43 5.84 5.79
CA ARG A 65 -18.67 5.52 5.05
C ARG A 65 -19.25 4.16 5.41
N GLN A 66 -18.40 3.19 5.74
CA GLN A 66 -18.80 1.83 6.11
C GLN A 66 -19.08 1.66 7.60
N GLY A 67 -18.95 2.71 8.42
CA GLY A 67 -19.07 2.60 9.88
C GLY A 67 -17.93 1.79 10.54
N ILE A 68 -16.82 1.58 9.84
CA ILE A 68 -15.67 0.83 10.35
C ILE A 68 -14.70 1.80 11.02
N LYS A 69 -14.27 1.48 12.25
CA LYS A 69 -13.25 2.28 12.96
C LYS A 69 -11.95 2.33 12.17
N PHE A 70 -11.41 3.54 11.97
CA PHE A 70 -10.09 3.77 11.39
C PHE A 70 -9.13 4.21 12.50
N GLY A 71 -8.30 3.28 12.95
CA GLY A 71 -7.47 3.36 14.14
C GLY A 71 -6.02 3.82 13.91
N PHE A 72 -5.65 4.25 12.70
CA PHE A 72 -4.39 4.96 12.49
C PHE A 72 -4.51 6.38 13.02
N LYS A 73 -3.58 6.81 13.88
CA LYS A 73 -3.59 8.13 14.54
C LYS A 73 -3.45 9.28 13.54
N ASN A 74 -2.55 9.13 12.57
CA ASN A 74 -2.25 10.13 11.56
C ASN A 74 -1.58 9.50 10.33
N PHE A 75 -1.23 10.33 9.35
CA PHE A 75 -0.59 9.88 8.12
C PHE A 75 0.80 9.29 8.35
N GLU A 76 1.60 9.83 9.26
CA GLU A 76 2.95 9.36 9.59
C GLU A 76 2.92 7.93 10.12
N GLU A 77 2.02 7.61 11.06
CA GLU A 77 1.84 6.25 11.56
C GLU A 77 1.43 5.29 10.45
N PHE A 78 0.52 5.70 9.55
CA PHE A 78 0.14 4.90 8.39
C PHE A 78 1.29 4.68 7.40
N TYR A 79 2.06 5.74 7.10
CA TYR A 79 3.17 5.67 6.15
C TYR A 79 4.19 4.65 6.63
N TYR A 80 4.70 4.80 7.86
CA TYR A 80 5.70 3.87 8.38
C TYR A 80 5.16 2.46 8.60
N TRP A 81 3.88 2.32 8.97
CA TRP A 81 3.23 1.01 8.98
C TRP A 81 3.25 0.35 7.60
N TYR A 82 2.90 1.10 6.54
CA TYR A 82 2.84 0.60 5.16
C TYR A 82 4.23 0.16 4.67
N GLU A 83 5.25 0.99 4.87
CA GLU A 83 6.63 0.67 4.49
C GLU A 83 7.14 -0.59 5.22
N ALA A 84 6.77 -0.76 6.49
CA ALA A 84 7.16 -1.93 7.28
C ALA A 84 6.50 -3.24 6.84
N GLN A 85 5.48 -3.21 5.97
CA GLN A 85 4.83 -4.43 5.48
C GLN A 85 5.70 -5.20 4.45
N GLY A 86 6.70 -4.53 3.86
CA GLY A 86 7.55 -5.10 2.83
C GLY A 86 6.88 -5.23 1.46
N ASP A 87 7.45 -6.06 0.60
CA ASP A 87 7.13 -6.15 -0.82
C ASP A 87 6.38 -7.43 -1.22
N ARG A 88 5.86 -8.18 -0.24
CA ARG A 88 5.17 -9.46 -0.45
C ARG A 88 3.77 -9.49 0.17
N CYS A 89 2.88 -10.24 -0.44
CA CYS A 89 1.56 -10.51 0.12
C CYS A 89 1.66 -11.29 1.43
N HIS A 90 0.96 -10.83 2.47
CA HIS A 90 0.94 -11.47 3.79
C HIS A 90 0.51 -12.96 3.77
N TYR A 91 -0.41 -13.31 2.87
CA TYR A 91 -1.04 -14.63 2.82
C TYR A 91 -0.31 -15.58 1.87
N CYS A 92 -0.18 -15.20 0.59
CA CYS A 92 0.38 -16.08 -0.45
C CYS A 92 1.88 -15.88 -0.68
N ASN A 93 2.50 -14.92 0.01
CA ASN A 93 3.93 -14.62 -0.09
C ASN A 93 4.42 -14.25 -1.51
N THR A 94 3.52 -14.00 -2.46
CA THR A 94 3.86 -13.50 -3.79
C THR A 94 4.41 -12.08 -3.68
N GLU A 95 5.55 -11.82 -4.31
CA GLU A 95 6.09 -10.46 -4.47
C GLU A 95 5.12 -9.58 -5.26
N PHE A 96 4.90 -8.35 -4.80
CA PHE A 96 4.05 -7.40 -5.51
C PHE A 96 4.62 -7.04 -6.89
N ALA A 97 5.94 -7.09 -7.06
CA ALA A 97 6.59 -6.93 -8.36
C ALA A 97 6.22 -8.05 -9.34
N LEU A 98 6.21 -9.30 -8.88
CA LEU A 98 5.75 -10.44 -9.69
C LEU A 98 4.28 -10.28 -10.08
N LEU A 99 3.42 -9.92 -9.12
CA LEU A 99 2.01 -9.67 -9.40
C LEU A 99 1.81 -8.57 -10.46
N LYS A 100 2.56 -7.46 -10.37
CA LYS A 100 2.54 -6.41 -11.41
C LYS A 100 2.88 -6.97 -12.80
N LYS A 101 3.90 -7.83 -12.91
CA LYS A 101 4.28 -8.47 -14.17
C LYS A 101 3.19 -9.41 -14.70
N VAL A 102 2.53 -10.16 -13.83
CA VAL A 102 1.43 -11.08 -14.20
C VAL A 102 0.26 -10.32 -14.82
N PHE A 103 -0.18 -9.22 -14.20
CA PHE A 103 -1.24 -8.37 -14.76
C PHE A 103 -0.80 -7.63 -16.03
N ALA A 104 0.45 -7.13 -16.07
CA ALA A 104 0.96 -6.41 -17.25
C ALA A 104 1.11 -7.29 -18.49
N LYS A 105 1.33 -8.61 -18.30
CA LYS A 105 1.32 -9.61 -19.37
C LYS A 105 -0.07 -10.15 -19.69
N GLU A 106 -1.12 -9.64 -19.05
CA GLU A 106 -2.51 -10.07 -19.21
C GLU A 106 -2.74 -11.57 -18.92
N LEU A 107 -1.81 -12.23 -18.20
CA LEU A 107 -1.97 -13.62 -17.75
C LEU A 107 -3.10 -13.74 -16.71
N LEU A 108 -3.32 -12.65 -15.97
CA LEU A 108 -4.45 -12.48 -15.08
C LEU A 108 -5.05 -11.10 -15.33
N ASP A 109 -6.35 -11.06 -15.62
CA ASP A 109 -7.10 -9.83 -15.84
C ASP A 109 -8.39 -9.83 -15.00
N SER A 110 -8.84 -8.63 -14.64
CA SER A 110 -10.11 -8.45 -13.92
C SER A 110 -10.62 -7.04 -14.12
N LYS A 111 -11.93 -6.91 -14.32
CA LYS A 111 -12.61 -5.61 -14.33
C LYS A 111 -12.75 -5.01 -12.92
N LYS A 112 -12.52 -5.80 -11.87
CA LYS A 112 -12.79 -5.41 -10.47
C LYS A 112 -11.53 -5.14 -9.65
N PHE A 113 -10.39 -5.70 -10.04
CA PHE A 113 -9.15 -5.58 -9.28
C PHE A 113 -7.92 -5.60 -10.20
N ASN A 114 -6.79 -5.14 -9.67
CA ASN A 114 -5.52 -5.07 -10.38
C ASN A 114 -4.37 -5.56 -9.48
N SER A 115 -3.12 -5.31 -9.88
CA SER A 115 -1.91 -5.73 -9.15
C SER A 115 -1.58 -4.88 -7.93
N THR A 116 -2.35 -3.83 -7.62
CA THR A 116 -2.09 -2.95 -6.48
C THR A 116 -2.30 -3.71 -5.17
N PRO A 117 -1.38 -3.63 -4.20
CA PRO A 117 -1.59 -4.21 -2.87
C PRO A 117 -2.74 -3.52 -2.13
N HIS A 118 -3.57 -4.32 -1.47
CA HIS A 118 -4.71 -3.89 -0.68
C HIS A 118 -4.37 -3.95 0.81
N MET A 119 -4.87 -2.98 1.57
CA MET A 119 -4.90 -3.11 3.03
C MET A 119 -6.08 -3.98 3.44
N GLU A 120 -5.74 -5.14 3.98
CA GLU A 120 -6.67 -6.18 4.42
C GLU A 120 -6.74 -6.25 5.94
N ARG A 121 -7.93 -6.54 6.47
CA ARG A 121 -8.14 -6.74 7.91
C ARG A 121 -7.98 -8.22 8.26
N LYS A 122 -7.11 -8.54 9.22
CA LYS A 122 -6.91 -9.90 9.71
C LYS A 122 -8.19 -10.45 10.33
N ASP A 123 -8.79 -9.68 11.23
CA ASP A 123 -10.15 -9.86 11.72
C ASP A 123 -11.11 -8.89 11.01
N SER A 124 -12.06 -9.46 10.25
CA SER A 124 -13.07 -8.73 9.49
C SER A 124 -14.14 -8.06 10.38
N ASN A 125 -14.21 -8.39 11.67
CA ASN A 125 -15.09 -7.74 12.63
C ASN A 125 -14.43 -6.54 13.33
N ALA A 126 -13.10 -6.48 13.33
CA ALA A 126 -12.34 -5.38 13.93
C ALA A 126 -12.08 -4.23 12.94
N GLY A 127 -11.70 -3.06 13.46
CA GLY A 127 -11.39 -1.87 12.65
C GLY A 127 -10.06 -1.96 11.90
N TYR A 128 -9.76 -0.94 11.09
CA TYR A 128 -8.42 -0.77 10.51
C TYR A 128 -7.45 -0.26 11.56
N SER A 129 -6.30 -0.89 11.74
CA SER A 129 -5.26 -0.46 12.70
C SER A 129 -3.92 -1.11 12.35
N VAL A 130 -2.84 -0.61 12.96
CA VAL A 130 -1.49 -1.19 12.84
C VAL A 130 -1.51 -2.70 13.14
N ASP A 131 -2.24 -3.11 14.18
CA ASP A 131 -2.25 -4.50 14.65
C ASP A 131 -3.23 -5.41 13.89
N ASN A 132 -4.30 -4.86 13.31
CA ASN A 132 -5.32 -5.64 12.59
C ASN A 132 -5.17 -5.58 11.06
N CYS A 133 -4.22 -4.83 10.53
CA CYS A 133 -4.04 -4.69 9.09
C CYS A 133 -2.75 -5.33 8.58
N VAL A 134 -2.82 -5.84 7.35
CA VAL A 134 -1.70 -6.35 6.56
C VAL A 134 -1.84 -5.93 5.10
N LEU A 135 -0.76 -6.01 4.30
CA LEU A 135 -0.87 -5.94 2.84
C LEU A 135 -1.15 -7.31 2.23
N ALA A 136 -2.20 -7.37 1.43
CA ALA A 136 -2.59 -8.55 0.66
C ALA A 136 -2.64 -8.21 -0.83
N CYS A 137 -2.31 -9.18 -1.68
CA CYS A 137 -2.61 -9.09 -3.11
C CYS A 137 -4.13 -9.08 -3.33
N SER A 138 -4.55 -8.59 -4.48
CA SER A 138 -5.98 -8.56 -4.84
C SER A 138 -6.63 -9.93 -4.81
N LEU A 139 -5.93 -11.00 -5.22
CA LEU A 139 -6.44 -12.37 -5.14
C LEU A 139 -6.76 -12.78 -3.69
N CYS A 140 -5.79 -12.64 -2.78
CA CYS A 140 -5.97 -13.04 -1.37
C CYS A 140 -6.99 -12.17 -0.65
N ASN A 141 -6.97 -10.85 -0.86
CA ASN A 141 -7.93 -9.94 -0.23
C ASN A 141 -9.37 -10.28 -0.63
N ASN A 142 -9.63 -10.52 -1.92
CA ASN A 142 -10.97 -10.85 -2.41
C ASN A 142 -11.40 -12.27 -2.00
N ALA A 143 -10.48 -13.24 -2.03
CA ALA A 143 -10.79 -14.63 -1.68
C ALA A 143 -11.00 -14.83 -0.16
N LYS A 144 -10.27 -14.10 0.70
CA LYS A 144 -10.47 -14.19 2.15
C LYS A 144 -11.79 -13.55 2.56
N SER A 145 -12.06 -12.32 2.09
CA SER A 145 -13.23 -11.54 2.53
C SER A 145 -13.39 -11.60 4.06
N ASP A 146 -14.59 -11.91 4.51
CA ASP A 146 -15.04 -12.25 5.86
C ASP A 146 -15.28 -13.76 6.05
N MET A 147 -14.85 -14.59 5.09
CA MET A 147 -15.12 -16.03 5.08
C MET A 147 -14.37 -16.80 6.17
N THR A 148 -13.13 -16.41 6.48
CA THR A 148 -12.29 -17.12 7.44
C THR A 148 -11.28 -16.19 8.10
N ASN A 149 -10.67 -16.67 9.19
CA ASN A 149 -9.66 -15.91 9.93
C ASN A 149 -8.31 -15.88 9.21
N ASP A 150 -7.47 -14.92 9.60
CA ASP A 150 -6.11 -14.71 9.09
C ASP A 150 -5.26 -16.00 9.03
N LYS A 151 -5.19 -16.74 10.15
CA LYS A 151 -4.37 -17.95 10.27
C LYS A 151 -4.85 -19.05 9.32
N ASN A 152 -6.15 -19.31 9.28
CA ASN A 152 -6.72 -20.35 8.43
C ASN A 152 -6.56 -19.98 6.95
N PHE A 153 -6.80 -18.71 6.58
CA PHE A 153 -6.62 -18.29 5.19
C PHE A 153 -5.17 -18.50 4.74
N LYS A 154 -4.22 -18.05 5.56
CA LYS A 154 -2.78 -18.22 5.28
C LYS A 154 -2.39 -19.69 5.16
N THR A 155 -2.87 -20.53 6.07
CA THR A 155 -2.48 -21.95 6.18
C THR A 155 -3.06 -22.79 5.03
N TYR A 156 -4.33 -22.60 4.68
CA TYR A 156 -5.03 -23.51 3.77
C TYR A 156 -5.19 -22.98 2.35
N PHE A 157 -5.12 -21.66 2.13
CA PHE A 157 -5.38 -21.04 0.82
C PHE A 157 -4.19 -20.25 0.29
N GLY A 158 -3.43 -19.58 1.17
CA GLY A 158 -2.33 -18.69 0.81
C GLY A 158 -1.29 -19.38 -0.10
N GLU A 159 -0.79 -20.55 0.31
CA GLU A 159 0.22 -21.28 -0.45
C GLU A 159 -0.28 -21.68 -1.86
N ALA A 160 -1.51 -22.19 -1.96
CA ALA A 160 -2.12 -22.59 -3.23
C ALA A 160 -2.26 -21.39 -4.19
N ILE A 161 -2.68 -20.22 -3.69
CA ILE A 161 -2.75 -18.99 -4.49
C ILE A 161 -1.34 -18.56 -4.93
N GLY A 162 -0.35 -18.66 -4.05
CA GLY A 162 1.04 -18.32 -4.36
C GLY A 162 1.59 -19.19 -5.49
N LYS A 163 1.36 -20.50 -5.40
CA LYS A 163 1.71 -21.47 -6.44
C LYS A 163 0.99 -21.19 -7.75
N PHE A 164 -0.31 -20.93 -7.72
CA PHE A 164 -1.09 -20.57 -8.92
C PHE A 164 -0.47 -19.38 -9.66
N VAL A 165 -0.13 -18.29 -8.95
CA VAL A 165 0.49 -17.11 -9.57
C VAL A 165 1.87 -17.42 -10.15
N ALA A 166 2.68 -18.22 -9.45
CA ALA A 166 4.02 -18.59 -9.90
C ALA A 166 3.98 -19.50 -11.14
N ASP A 167 3.13 -20.52 -11.13
CA ASP A 167 2.96 -21.46 -12.24
C ASP A 167 2.43 -20.75 -13.48
N LEU A 168 1.46 -19.83 -13.31
CA LEU A 168 0.90 -19.03 -14.37
C LEU A 168 1.96 -18.11 -15.00
N TYR A 169 2.77 -17.42 -14.19
CA TYR A 169 3.85 -16.59 -14.71
C TYR A 169 4.93 -17.39 -15.45
N SER A 170 5.17 -18.63 -15.01
CA SER A 170 6.16 -19.53 -15.58
C SER A 170 5.65 -20.29 -16.81
N GLY A 171 4.36 -20.14 -17.17
CA GLY A 171 3.75 -20.85 -18.30
C GLY A 171 3.53 -22.35 -18.06
N ILE A 172 3.60 -22.82 -16.80
CA ILE A 172 3.27 -24.20 -16.42
C ILE A 172 1.77 -24.45 -16.59
N ILE A 173 0.98 -23.43 -16.29
CA ILE A 173 -0.47 -23.40 -16.49
C ILE A 173 -0.83 -22.16 -17.31
N THR A 174 -1.99 -22.20 -17.94
CA THR A 174 -2.62 -21.04 -18.57
C THR A 174 -3.88 -20.65 -17.80
N ASN A 175 -4.26 -19.38 -17.92
CA ASN A 175 -5.50 -18.85 -17.38
C ASN A 175 -6.15 -18.06 -18.51
N LYS A 176 -7.06 -18.74 -19.21
CA LYS A 176 -7.54 -18.48 -20.58
C LYS A 176 -6.61 -19.02 -21.66
#